data_AF-A8AAY8-F1
#
_entry.id   AF-A8AAY8-F1
#
_cell.length_a   1.000
_cell.length_b   1.000
_cell.length_c   1.000
_cell.angle_alpha   90.00
_cell.angle_beta   90.00
_cell.angle_gamma   90.00
#
_symmetry.space_group_name_H-M   'P 1'
#
loop_
_entity.id
_entity.type
_entity.pdbx_description
1 polymer ?
#
loop_
_entity_poly.entity_id
_entity_poly.type
_entity_poly.pdbx_seq_one_letter_code
_entity_poly.pdbx_strand_id
1 'polypeptide(L)'
;MRVAFLPLGSYEQHGPLPKDLDARIASAVARRLAELLGGEVLPPLYYSCSWEWEDSVSLRVETLASVLRDINFSLKRLGKELVVVNAHGGNSGLVQAVGRQEGFYVVDFWKACGIKVGHCDGAEVSVAKALGMELEVPEYRKGWPEGKVSLPKLPAGCWGFEGGDLDVESCIKEIAEELKNLLFG
;
A
#
# COMPACT_ATOMS: atom_id res chain seq x y z
N MET A 1 18.95 10.81 -13.53
CA MET A 1 17.48 10.71 -13.65
C MET A 1 16.86 11.07 -12.31
N ARG A 2 15.69 11.72 -12.25
CA ARG A 2 15.01 12.03 -10.97
C ARG A 2 13.83 11.08 -10.80
N VAL A 3 13.67 10.50 -9.62
CA VAL A 3 12.61 9.53 -9.32
C VAL A 3 11.50 10.20 -8.52
N ALA A 4 10.25 9.91 -8.86
CA ALA A 4 9.08 10.30 -8.09
C ALA A 4 8.37 9.04 -7.59
N PHE A 5 8.22 8.95 -6.26
CA PHE A 5 7.52 7.86 -5.61
C PHE A 5 6.07 8.27 -5.36
N LEU A 6 5.11 7.53 -5.93
CA LEU A 6 3.68 7.74 -5.71
C LEU A 6 3.17 6.69 -4.71
N PRO A 7 2.82 7.07 -3.48
CA PRO A 7 2.12 6.17 -2.57
C PRO A 7 0.71 5.90 -3.08
N LEU A 8 0.34 4.63 -3.20
CA LEU A 8 -0.98 4.18 -3.58
C LEU A 8 -1.55 3.29 -2.48
N GLY A 9 -2.54 3.83 -1.76
CA GLY A 9 -3.31 3.10 -0.76
C GLY A 9 -4.70 2.77 -1.27
N SER A 10 -5.65 2.80 -0.34
CA SER A 10 -7.08 2.65 -0.56
C SER A 10 -7.84 3.41 0.55
N TYR A 11 -9.15 3.58 0.36
CA TYR A 11 -10.07 3.98 1.43
C TYR A 11 -10.95 2.77 1.71
N GLU A 12 -10.42 1.87 2.52
CA GLU A 12 -10.92 0.51 2.71
C GLU A 12 -11.35 0.24 4.15
N GLN A 13 -12.35 -0.62 4.31
CA GLN A 13 -12.80 -1.04 5.63
C GLN A 13 -11.79 -1.97 6.32
N HIS A 14 -10.90 -1.44 7.17
CA HIS A 14 -9.93 -2.24 7.94
C HIS A 14 -10.40 -2.58 9.36
N GLY A 15 -11.67 -2.95 9.51
CA GLY A 15 -12.27 -3.19 10.81
C GLY A 15 -12.17 -1.96 11.74
N PRO A 16 -11.48 -2.06 12.90
CA PRO A 16 -11.24 -0.94 13.78
C PRO A 16 -10.01 -0.09 13.41
N LEU A 17 -9.20 -0.51 12.44
CA LEU A 17 -8.05 0.24 11.99
C LEU A 17 -8.50 1.42 11.09
N PRO A 18 -7.65 2.45 10.92
CA PRO A 18 -7.98 3.58 10.06
C PRO A 18 -8.23 3.14 8.61
N LYS A 19 -9.26 3.72 7.97
CA LYS A 19 -9.60 3.41 6.57
C LYS A 19 -8.54 3.83 5.56
N ASP A 20 -7.62 4.69 5.96
CA ASP A 20 -6.48 5.17 5.17
C ASP A 20 -5.17 4.42 5.47
N LEU A 21 -5.23 3.28 6.19
CA LEU A 21 -4.04 2.53 6.62
C LEU A 21 -3.10 2.20 5.46
N ASP A 22 -3.63 1.73 4.34
CA ASP A 22 -2.84 1.41 3.13
C ASP A 22 -2.08 2.64 2.65
N ALA A 23 -2.72 3.81 2.63
CA ALA A 23 -2.08 5.04 2.19
C ALA A 23 -0.96 5.47 3.15
N ARG A 24 -1.13 5.25 4.46
CA ARG A 24 -0.08 5.50 5.46
C ARG A 24 1.10 4.56 5.27
N ILE A 25 0.85 3.27 5.06
CA ILE A 25 1.87 2.23 4.82
C ILE A 25 2.66 2.57 3.55
N ALA A 26 1.96 2.76 2.44
CA ALA A 26 2.56 3.15 1.17
C ALA A 26 3.43 4.40 1.31
N SER A 27 2.95 5.41 2.06
CA SER A 27 3.68 6.67 2.25
C SER A 27 4.95 6.49 3.09
N ALA A 28 4.91 5.67 4.13
CA ALA A 28 6.08 5.38 4.96
C ALA A 28 7.16 4.61 4.17
N VAL A 29 6.75 3.60 3.39
CA VAL A 29 7.65 2.86 2.50
C VAL A 29 8.23 3.78 1.43
N ALA A 30 7.42 4.60 0.78
CA ALA A 30 7.86 5.55 -0.25
C ALA A 30 8.90 6.55 0.29
N ARG A 31 8.72 7.07 1.52
CA ARG A 31 9.70 7.97 2.16
C ARG A 31 11.05 7.29 2.35
N ARG A 32 11.08 6.06 2.88
CA ARG A 32 12.32 5.31 3.09
C ARG A 32 13.02 4.96 1.78
N LEU A 33 12.26 4.60 0.74
CA LEU A 33 12.81 4.40 -0.61
C LEU A 33 13.40 5.70 -1.19
N ALA A 34 12.73 6.83 -1.01
CA ALA A 34 13.22 8.13 -1.46
C ALA A 34 14.51 8.56 -0.71
N GLU A 35 14.62 8.24 0.58
CA GLU A 35 15.85 8.47 1.37
C GLU A 35 17.03 7.63 0.85
N LEU A 36 16.79 6.38 0.47
CA LEU A 36 17.83 5.46 0.00
C LEU A 36 18.26 5.72 -1.45
N LEU A 37 17.32 6.04 -2.33
CA LEU A 37 17.54 6.15 -3.78
C LEU A 37 17.67 7.59 -4.28
N GLY A 38 17.26 8.55 -3.46
CA GLY A 38 17.04 9.93 -3.89
C GLY A 38 15.78 10.06 -4.75
N GLY A 39 14.98 11.07 -4.46
CA GLY A 39 13.74 11.34 -5.18
C GLY A 39 12.79 12.18 -4.37
N GLU A 40 11.61 12.46 -4.94
CA GLU A 40 10.52 13.10 -4.23
C GLU A 40 9.40 12.10 -3.95
N VAL A 41 8.72 12.28 -2.83
CA VAL A 41 7.48 11.54 -2.53
C VAL A 41 6.30 12.44 -2.89
N LEU A 42 5.45 11.95 -3.79
CA LEU A 42 4.22 12.63 -4.17
C LEU A 42 3.14 12.46 -3.09
N PRO A 43 2.09 13.31 -3.07
CA PRO A 43 0.93 13.08 -2.23
C PRO A 43 0.32 11.69 -2.49
N PRO A 44 -0.11 10.98 -1.44
CA PRO A 44 -0.70 9.65 -1.59
C PRO A 44 -2.04 9.71 -2.33
N LEU A 45 -2.33 8.67 -3.11
CA LEU A 45 -3.69 8.37 -3.55
C LEU A 45 -4.40 7.59 -2.44
N TYR A 46 -5.35 8.27 -1.78
CA TYR A 46 -6.22 7.69 -0.75
C TYR A 46 -7.37 6.87 -1.32
N TYR A 47 -7.71 7.06 -2.60
CA TYR A 47 -8.79 6.32 -3.26
C TYR A 47 -8.22 5.49 -4.40
N SER A 48 -8.63 4.22 -4.46
CA SER A 48 -8.17 3.25 -5.45
C SER A 48 -9.26 2.22 -5.75
N CYS A 49 -8.94 1.11 -6.41
CA CYS A 49 -9.87 0.00 -6.57
C CYS A 49 -9.89 -0.84 -5.28
N SER A 50 -10.88 -0.62 -4.41
CA SER A 50 -11.22 -1.43 -3.23
C SER A 50 -12.72 -1.76 -3.28
N TRP A 51 -13.10 -2.66 -4.19
CA TRP A 51 -14.49 -3.12 -4.40
C TRP A 51 -14.82 -4.36 -3.58
N GLU A 52 -13.84 -4.88 -2.85
CA GLU A 52 -13.88 -6.13 -2.09
C GLU A 52 -14.82 -6.03 -0.88
N TRP A 53 -15.11 -4.81 -0.40
CA TRP A 53 -15.87 -4.57 0.83
C TRP A 53 -16.92 -3.47 0.70
N GLU A 54 -18.08 -3.68 1.34
CA GLU A 54 -19.26 -2.80 1.20
C GLU A 54 -19.08 -1.38 1.78
N ASP A 55 -18.12 -1.17 2.71
CA ASP A 55 -17.87 0.13 3.38
C ASP A 55 -16.62 0.87 2.88
N SER A 56 -16.14 0.50 1.71
CA SER A 56 -15.00 1.13 1.01
C SER A 56 -15.48 2.19 0.01
N VAL A 57 -14.65 3.22 -0.21
CA VAL A 57 -14.87 4.19 -1.31
C VAL A 57 -13.91 3.86 -2.42
N SER A 58 -14.46 3.37 -3.53
CA SER A 58 -13.68 2.76 -4.61
C SER A 58 -13.80 3.53 -5.92
N LEU A 59 -12.65 3.68 -6.60
CA LEU A 59 -12.59 4.14 -7.99
C LEU A 59 -12.81 2.97 -8.94
N ARG A 60 -13.43 3.26 -10.09
CA ARG A 60 -13.50 2.29 -11.19
C ARG A 60 -12.09 2.02 -11.71
N VAL A 61 -11.88 0.80 -12.20
CA VAL A 61 -10.62 0.35 -12.79
C VAL A 61 -10.11 1.32 -13.85
N GLU A 62 -10.99 1.78 -14.74
CA GLU A 62 -10.64 2.71 -15.82
C GLU A 62 -10.28 4.09 -15.26
N THR A 63 -10.91 4.50 -14.17
CA THR A 63 -10.63 5.80 -13.52
C THR A 63 -9.26 5.79 -12.88
N LEU A 64 -8.92 4.76 -12.11
CA LEU A 64 -7.58 4.63 -11.52
C LEU A 64 -6.50 4.52 -12.61
N ALA A 65 -6.74 3.74 -13.66
CA ALA A 65 -5.82 3.65 -14.79
C ALA A 65 -5.57 5.00 -15.46
N SER A 66 -6.61 5.79 -15.71
CA SER A 66 -6.48 7.14 -16.27
C SER A 66 -5.69 8.08 -15.34
N VAL A 67 -5.95 8.05 -14.03
CA VAL A 67 -5.18 8.86 -13.07
C VAL A 67 -3.69 8.52 -13.11
N LEU A 68 -3.34 7.23 -13.09
CA LEU A 68 -1.94 6.80 -13.14
C LEU A 68 -1.25 7.20 -14.45
N ARG A 69 -1.96 7.10 -15.59
CA ARG A 69 -1.49 7.56 -16.90
C ARG A 69 -1.19 9.05 -16.91
N ASP A 70 -2.12 9.87 -16.40
CA ASP A 70 -1.97 11.33 -16.38
C ASP A 70 -0.80 11.78 -15.49
N ILE A 71 -0.63 11.12 -14.34
CA ILE A 71 0.51 11.35 -13.44
C ILE A 71 1.82 10.98 -14.14
N ASN A 72 1.91 9.78 -14.70
CA ASN A 72 3.11 9.32 -15.41
C ASN A 72 3.46 10.24 -16.58
N PHE A 73 2.48 10.60 -17.41
CA PHE A 73 2.67 11.54 -18.53
C PHE A 73 3.22 12.88 -18.06
N SER A 74 2.65 13.43 -16.97
CA SER A 74 3.12 14.68 -16.39
C SER A 74 4.54 14.59 -15.85
N LEU A 75 4.91 13.49 -15.18
CA LEU A 75 6.25 13.25 -14.67
C LEU A 75 7.28 13.05 -15.78
N LYS A 76 6.94 12.31 -16.83
CA LYS A 76 7.81 12.13 -18.01
C LYS A 76 8.14 13.47 -18.68
N ARG A 77 7.18 14.39 -18.77
CA ARG A 77 7.44 15.76 -19.27
C ARG A 77 8.39 16.56 -18.39
N LEU A 78 8.52 16.20 -17.11
CA LEU A 78 9.48 16.79 -16.16
C LEU A 78 10.81 16.03 -16.12
N GLY A 79 11.00 14.99 -16.96
CA GLY A 79 12.19 14.14 -16.96
C GLY A 79 12.30 13.27 -15.71
N LYS A 80 11.16 12.88 -15.12
CA LYS A 80 11.08 12.05 -13.91
C LYS A 80 10.52 10.67 -14.23
N GLU A 81 11.11 9.64 -13.62
CA GLU A 81 10.57 8.28 -13.62
C GLU A 81 9.60 8.10 -12.46
N LEU A 82 8.52 7.35 -12.70
CA LEU A 82 7.51 7.05 -11.71
C LEU A 82 7.76 5.67 -11.08
N VAL A 83 7.73 5.62 -9.75
CA VAL A 83 7.64 4.38 -8.97
C VAL A 83 6.35 4.45 -8.15
N VAL A 84 5.39 3.58 -8.44
CA VAL A 84 4.17 3.44 -7.65
C VAL A 84 4.44 2.48 -6.48
N VAL A 85 4.29 2.96 -5.25
CA VAL A 85 4.41 2.14 -4.04
C VAL A 85 3.01 1.77 -3.59
N ASN A 86 2.62 0.53 -3.90
CA ASN A 86 1.29 0.00 -3.60
C ASN A 86 1.29 -0.75 -2.26
N ALA A 87 0.31 -0.45 -1.42
CA ALA A 87 0.07 -1.15 -0.15
C ALA A 87 -1.31 -1.83 -0.09
N HIS A 88 -2.09 -1.80 -1.17
CA HIS A 88 -3.42 -2.42 -1.23
C HIS A 88 -3.48 -3.58 -2.23
N GLY A 89 -3.92 -4.75 -1.76
CA GLY A 89 -3.97 -6.00 -2.54
C GLY A 89 -4.78 -5.89 -3.83
N GLY A 90 -5.98 -5.29 -3.77
CA GLY A 90 -6.91 -5.16 -4.89
C GLY A 90 -6.37 -4.38 -6.08
N ASN A 91 -5.41 -3.49 -5.83
CA ASN A 91 -4.78 -2.69 -6.88
C ASN A 91 -3.74 -3.47 -7.71
N SER A 92 -3.12 -4.52 -7.16
CA SER A 92 -1.89 -5.09 -7.70
C SER A 92 -2.01 -5.53 -9.16
N GLY A 93 -3.07 -6.28 -9.51
CA GLY A 93 -3.27 -6.75 -10.88
C GLY A 93 -3.38 -5.61 -11.90
N LEU A 94 -4.17 -4.59 -11.57
CA LEU A 94 -4.40 -3.43 -12.41
C LEU A 94 -3.14 -2.57 -12.55
N VAL A 95 -2.54 -2.18 -11.43
CA VAL A 95 -1.41 -1.23 -11.42
C VAL A 95 -0.19 -1.82 -12.12
N GLN A 96 0.06 -3.12 -11.94
CA GLN A 96 1.11 -3.84 -12.67
C GLN A 96 0.86 -3.86 -14.18
N ALA A 97 -0.39 -4.04 -14.62
CA ALA A 97 -0.74 -4.01 -16.04
C ALA A 97 -0.53 -2.62 -16.65
N VAL A 98 -1.00 -1.57 -15.96
CA VAL A 98 -0.82 -0.18 -16.40
C VAL A 98 0.67 0.21 -16.38
N GLY A 99 1.43 -0.16 -15.35
CA GLY A 99 2.86 0.11 -15.25
C GLY A 99 3.66 -0.47 -16.39
N ARG A 100 3.39 -1.73 -16.77
CA ARG A 100 4.01 -2.35 -17.94
C ARG A 100 3.64 -1.66 -19.25
N GLN A 101 2.39 -1.22 -19.40
CA GLN A 101 1.92 -0.55 -20.61
C GLN A 101 2.53 0.86 -20.76
N GLU A 102 2.60 1.62 -19.67
CA GLU A 102 2.98 3.04 -19.68
C GLU A 102 4.48 3.27 -19.38
N GLY A 103 5.19 2.21 -18.99
CA GLY A 103 6.61 2.24 -18.64
C GLY A 103 6.88 3.01 -17.36
N PHE A 104 6.30 2.56 -16.25
CA PHE A 104 6.64 2.97 -14.88
C PHE A 104 6.77 1.73 -13.97
N TYR A 105 7.44 1.88 -12.83
CA TYR A 105 7.72 0.78 -11.91
C TYR A 105 6.64 0.67 -10.83
N VAL A 106 6.41 -0.54 -10.34
CA VAL A 106 5.41 -0.83 -9.30
C VAL A 106 6.03 -1.68 -8.22
N VAL A 107 5.92 -1.23 -6.98
CA VAL A 107 6.32 -1.95 -5.78
C VAL A 107 5.05 -2.36 -5.05
N ASP A 108 4.68 -3.64 -5.15
CA ASP A 108 3.71 -4.25 -4.24
C ASP A 108 4.46 -4.63 -2.96
N PHE A 109 4.46 -3.74 -1.96
CA PHE A 109 5.35 -3.82 -0.79
C PHE A 109 5.31 -5.20 -0.10
N TRP A 110 4.11 -5.73 0.14
CA TRP A 110 3.95 -7.02 0.82
C TRP A 110 4.51 -8.19 0.01
N LYS A 111 4.41 -8.17 -1.31
CA LYS A 111 4.97 -9.22 -2.17
C LYS A 111 6.49 -9.18 -2.15
N ALA A 112 7.05 -7.97 -2.24
CA ALA A 112 8.50 -7.79 -2.21
C ALA A 112 9.09 -8.23 -0.86
N CYS A 113 8.37 -8.01 0.24
CA CYS A 113 8.79 -8.46 1.56
C CYS A 113 8.46 -9.93 1.88
N GLY A 114 7.85 -10.69 0.96
CA GLY A 114 7.36 -12.05 1.24
C GLY A 114 6.30 -12.11 2.35
N ILE A 115 5.63 -10.99 2.63
CA ILE A 115 4.63 -10.89 3.70
C ILE A 115 3.29 -11.37 3.15
N LYS A 116 2.74 -12.38 3.80
CA LYS A 116 1.35 -12.76 3.59
C LYS A 116 0.46 -11.82 4.39
N VAL A 117 0.15 -10.67 3.80
CA VAL A 117 -0.83 -9.72 4.34
C VAL A 117 -2.23 -10.23 4.00
N GLY A 118 -3.01 -10.58 5.02
CA GLY A 118 -4.46 -10.70 4.91
C GLY A 118 -5.14 -9.35 5.15
N HIS A 119 -6.44 -9.30 4.91
CA HIS A 119 -7.21 -8.06 5.10
C HIS A 119 -7.59 -7.87 6.57
N CYS A 120 -7.31 -6.69 7.14
CA CYS A 120 -7.55 -6.33 8.54
C CYS A 120 -6.74 -7.18 9.56
N ASP A 121 -5.73 -7.94 9.13
CA ASP A 121 -5.09 -8.93 9.98
C ASP A 121 -3.91 -8.39 10.82
N GLY A 122 -3.30 -9.27 11.63
CA GLY A 122 -2.16 -8.91 12.47
C GLY A 122 -0.93 -8.47 11.67
N ALA A 123 -0.80 -8.84 10.39
CA ALA A 123 0.33 -8.45 9.57
C ALA A 123 0.27 -6.95 9.21
N GLU A 124 -0.91 -6.40 8.91
CA GLU A 124 -1.06 -4.95 8.64
C GLU A 124 -0.70 -4.11 9.87
N VAL A 125 -1.13 -4.56 11.05
CA VAL A 125 -0.77 -3.93 12.33
C VAL A 125 0.74 -4.02 12.59
N SER A 126 1.35 -5.20 12.41
CA SER A 126 2.78 -5.39 12.61
C SER A 126 3.61 -4.55 11.64
N VAL A 127 3.22 -4.48 10.37
CA VAL A 127 3.84 -3.61 9.37
C VAL A 127 3.74 -2.15 9.79
N ALA A 128 2.54 -1.67 10.14
CA ALA A 128 2.35 -0.29 10.56
C ALA A 128 3.19 0.08 11.80
N LYS A 129 3.26 -0.81 12.80
CA LYS A 129 4.12 -0.63 13.97
C LYS A 129 5.61 -0.62 13.62
N ALA A 130 6.07 -1.54 12.76
CA ALA A 130 7.45 -1.57 12.28
C ALA A 130 7.81 -0.32 11.45
N LEU A 131 6.81 0.28 10.78
CA LEU A 131 6.93 1.57 10.09
C LEU A 131 6.89 2.77 11.05
N GLY A 132 6.77 2.55 12.36
CA GLY A 132 6.76 3.58 13.41
C GLY A 132 5.40 4.28 13.56
N MET A 133 4.31 3.69 13.10
CA MET A 133 2.98 4.28 13.24
C MET A 133 2.39 4.03 14.62
N GLU A 134 1.84 5.08 15.21
CA GLU A 134 0.93 4.96 16.35
C GLU A 134 -0.46 4.59 15.82
N LEU A 135 -0.87 3.36 16.09
CA LEU A 135 -2.22 2.88 15.80
C LEU A 135 -2.96 2.64 17.10
N GLU A 136 -4.15 3.21 17.21
CA GLU A 136 -5.13 2.77 18.20
C GLU A 136 -5.68 1.40 17.75
N VAL A 137 -5.04 0.34 18.21
CA VAL A 137 -5.49 -1.03 17.96
C VAL A 137 -6.33 -1.44 19.17
N PRO A 138 -7.65 -1.69 19.00
CA PRO A 138 -8.43 -2.23 20.10
C PRO A 138 -7.85 -3.56 20.57
N GLU A 139 -7.87 -3.77 21.88
CA GLU A 139 -7.38 -5.00 22.49
C GLU A 139 -8.08 -6.21 21.86
N TYR A 140 -7.32 -7.11 21.23
CA TYR A 140 -7.86 -8.34 20.67
C TYR A 140 -8.49 -9.16 21.80
N ARG A 141 -9.81 -9.34 21.77
CA ARG A 141 -10.53 -10.28 22.63
C ARG A 141 -11.00 -11.47 21.81
N LYS A 142 -10.41 -12.63 22.07
CA LYS A 142 -10.88 -13.91 21.54
C LYS A 142 -12.36 -14.08 21.92
N GLY A 143 -13.26 -14.06 20.94
CA GLY A 143 -14.72 -14.15 21.15
C GLY A 143 -15.49 -12.83 21.16
N TRP A 144 -15.03 -11.79 20.46
CA TRP A 144 -15.85 -10.59 20.24
C TRP A 144 -17.21 -10.97 19.62
N PRO A 145 -18.34 -10.48 20.16
CA PRO A 145 -19.65 -10.96 19.77
C PRO A 145 -19.98 -10.58 18.32
N GLU A 146 -20.32 -11.59 17.52
CA GLU A 146 -21.10 -11.40 16.30
C GLU A 146 -22.43 -10.74 16.68
N GLY A 147 -22.50 -9.42 16.56
CA GLY A 147 -23.70 -8.64 16.80
C GLY A 147 -23.92 -8.25 18.27
N LYS A 148 -23.56 -7.00 18.60
CA LYS A 148 -24.28 -6.10 19.53
C LYS A 148 -23.73 -4.67 19.61
N VAL A 149 -22.98 -4.26 18.59
CA VAL A 149 -22.85 -2.87 18.14
C VAL A 149 -23.16 -2.93 16.66
N SER A 150 -23.89 -1.98 16.11
CA SER A 150 -24.13 -1.86 14.66
C SER A 150 -22.84 -1.44 13.95
N LEU A 151 -21.79 -2.24 14.08
CA LEU A 151 -20.66 -2.24 13.18
C LEU A 151 -21.03 -3.16 12.01
N PRO A 152 -20.62 -2.83 10.77
CA PRO A 152 -20.80 -3.72 9.64
C PRO A 152 -20.22 -5.09 10.01
N LYS A 153 -20.92 -6.17 9.64
CA LYS A 153 -20.45 -7.53 9.91
C LYS A 153 -19.04 -7.67 9.34
N LEU A 154 -18.03 -7.73 10.20
CA LEU A 154 -16.64 -7.90 9.75
C LEU A 154 -16.53 -9.27 9.06
N PRO A 155 -15.91 -9.33 7.88
CA PRO A 155 -15.67 -10.57 7.15
C PRO A 155 -14.91 -11.60 7.98
N ALA A 156 -15.28 -12.88 7.83
CA ALA A 156 -14.52 -13.99 8.40
C ALA A 156 -13.08 -13.95 7.85
N GLY A 157 -12.08 -13.77 8.72
CA GLY A 157 -10.67 -13.66 8.35
C GLY A 157 -9.99 -12.34 8.74
N CYS A 158 -10.76 -11.33 9.18
CA CYS A 158 -10.22 -10.03 9.63
C CYS A 158 -9.31 -10.10 10.87
N TRP A 159 -9.10 -11.28 11.48
CA TRP A 159 -8.24 -11.43 12.65
C TRP A 159 -7.68 -12.85 12.69
N GLY A 160 -6.41 -13.04 12.32
CA GLY A 160 -5.86 -14.39 12.17
C GLY A 160 -4.34 -14.56 12.10
N PHE A 161 -3.54 -13.54 12.45
CA PHE A 161 -2.08 -13.68 12.45
C PHE A 161 -1.49 -13.40 13.83
N GLU A 162 -0.76 -14.37 14.39
CA GLU A 162 0.16 -14.15 15.51
C GLU A 162 1.41 -13.49 14.94
N GLY A 163 1.60 -12.20 15.23
CA GLY A 163 2.70 -11.40 14.73
C GLY A 163 4.06 -12.03 15.03
N GLY A 164 4.80 -12.40 13.99
CA GLY A 164 6.25 -12.50 14.05
C GLY A 164 6.88 -11.12 13.86
N ASP A 165 8.11 -10.95 14.36
CA ASP A 165 8.91 -9.75 14.09
C ASP A 165 9.21 -9.66 12.59
N LEU A 166 8.44 -8.83 11.88
CA LEU A 166 8.67 -8.53 10.48
C LEU A 166 9.81 -7.51 10.36
N ASP A 167 10.94 -7.92 9.81
CA ASP A 167 12.05 -7.01 9.49
C ASP A 167 11.74 -6.21 8.21
N VAL A 168 10.85 -5.23 8.37
CA VAL A 168 10.43 -4.33 7.29
C VAL A 168 11.60 -3.48 6.78
N GLU A 169 12.57 -3.16 7.62
CA GLU A 169 13.74 -2.34 7.24
C GLU A 169 14.65 -3.07 6.26
N SER A 170 14.98 -4.34 6.54
CA SER A 170 15.78 -5.15 5.62
C SER A 170 15.07 -5.34 4.28
N CYS A 171 13.74 -5.60 4.30
CA CYS A 171 12.97 -5.67 3.07
C CYS A 171 13.04 -4.37 2.24
N ILE A 172 12.87 -3.20 2.87
CA ILE A 172 12.92 -1.93 2.15
C ILE A 172 14.30 -1.72 1.49
N LYS A 173 15.38 -2.15 2.14
CA LYS A 173 16.73 -2.10 1.56
C LYS A 173 16.87 -3.02 0.34
N GLU A 174 16.29 -4.22 0.38
CA GLU A 174 16.27 -5.13 -0.77
C GLU A 174 15.49 -4.54 -1.95
N ILE A 175 14.29 -4.00 -1.70
CA ILE A 175 13.50 -3.28 -2.70
C ILE A 175 14.30 -2.14 -3.31
N ALA A 176 15.00 -1.37 -2.46
CA ALA A 176 15.81 -0.25 -2.94
C ALA A 176 16.93 -0.72 -3.87
N GLU A 177 17.64 -1.81 -3.54
CA GLU A 177 18.71 -2.32 -4.38
C GLU A 177 18.19 -2.85 -5.74
N GLU A 178 17.05 -3.53 -5.76
CA GLU A 178 16.41 -3.95 -7.01
C GLU A 178 16.00 -2.75 -7.87
N LEU A 179 15.33 -1.75 -7.27
CA LEU A 179 14.94 -0.52 -7.98
C LEU A 179 16.15 0.24 -8.50
N LYS A 180 17.24 0.31 -7.73
CA LYS A 180 18.47 0.98 -8.13
C LYS A 180 19.05 0.35 -9.40
N ASN A 181 19.08 -0.98 -9.47
CA ASN A 181 19.54 -1.71 -10.66
C ASN A 181 18.63 -1.45 -11.86
N LEU A 182 17.31 -1.36 -11.66
CA LEU A 182 16.35 -1.09 -12.72
C LEU A 182 16.35 0.37 -13.22
N LEU A 183 16.64 1.33 -12.34
CA LEU A 183 16.57 2.77 -12.62
C LEU A 183 17.90 3.37 -13.08
N PHE A 184 19.03 2.78 -12.68
CA PHE A 184 20.35 3.37 -12.89
C PHE A 184 21.39 2.39 -13.48
N GLY A 185 21.04 1.12 -13.65
CA GLY A 185 21.86 0.13 -14.37
C GLY A 185 21.64 0.22 -15.88
#